data_AF-A0A8H7TL07-F1
#
_entry.id   AF-A0A8H7TL07-F1
#
_cell.length_a   1.000
_cell.length_b   1.000
_cell.length_c   1.000
_cell.angle_alpha   90.00
_cell.angle_beta   90.00
_cell.angle_gamma   90.00
#
_symmetry.space_group_name_H-M   'P 1'
#
loop_
_entity.id
_entity.type
_entity.pdbx_description
1 polymer ?
#
loop_
_entity_poly.entity_id
_entity_poly.type
_entity_poly.pdbx_seq_one_letter_code
_entity_poly.pdbx_strand_id
1 'polypeptide(L)'
;MADTPQDDAAKARIIKHMNADHADSLFYYLQHFCKLSSRAAYGATLSSISLSSMTFKTTDGKTHTIPLEPPMKSWSEARTRSVEMDREARSALDISSIRITEYEPPRKPVQVILFAILTLTWLACIFQSFVVPGSLLYKIAGFYPGGAEMFLWVVRKMTWTFIGLHIVETFLLDRLRLRKHGVVRGTAVWWKWIGSCLIEGFACFQRIDATIARKTKEAEKAKH
;
A
#
# COMPACT_ATOMS: atom_id res chain seq x y z
N MET A 1 -38.11 20.45 -7.80
CA MET A 1 -39.11 19.57 -8.43
C MET A 1 -39.17 18.30 -7.62
N ALA A 2 -40.36 17.72 -7.41
CA ALA A 2 -40.46 16.42 -6.75
C ALA A 2 -39.80 15.35 -7.61
N ASP A 3 -39.07 14.43 -6.98
CA ASP A 3 -38.42 13.31 -7.68
C ASP A 3 -39.47 12.38 -8.29
N THR A 4 -39.20 11.89 -9.50
CA THR A 4 -40.05 10.88 -10.12
C THR A 4 -39.74 9.49 -9.57
N PRO A 5 -40.65 8.51 -9.64
CA PRO A 5 -40.35 7.12 -9.29
C PRO A 5 -39.14 6.53 -10.03
N GLN A 6 -38.89 7.02 -11.26
CA GLN A 6 -37.72 6.63 -12.05
C GLN A 6 -36.41 7.19 -11.47
N ASP A 7 -36.43 8.44 -10.97
CA ASP A 7 -35.29 9.07 -10.31
C ASP A 7 -34.95 8.35 -9.00
N ASP A 8 -35.95 7.97 -8.21
CA ASP A 8 -35.74 7.21 -6.98
C ASP A 8 -35.12 5.83 -7.24
N ALA A 9 -35.60 5.15 -8.28
CA ALA A 9 -35.01 3.89 -8.72
C ALA A 9 -33.56 4.06 -9.22
N ALA A 10 -33.25 5.17 -9.90
CA ALA A 10 -31.88 5.49 -10.33
C ALA A 10 -30.96 5.76 -9.14
N LYS A 11 -31.38 6.58 -8.17
CA LYS A 11 -30.64 6.86 -6.93
C LYS A 11 -30.34 5.58 -6.17
N ALA A 12 -31.34 4.73 -5.96
CA ALA A 12 -31.17 3.48 -5.23
C ALA A 12 -30.12 2.56 -5.89
N ARG A 13 -30.13 2.46 -7.23
CA ARG A 13 -29.11 1.71 -7.98
C ARG A 13 -27.71 2.32 -7.82
N ILE A 14 -27.58 3.63 -7.93
CA ILE A 14 -26.30 4.33 -7.76
C ILE A 14 -25.75 4.10 -6.36
N ILE A 15 -26.57 4.33 -5.32
CA ILE A 15 -26.17 4.16 -3.92
C ILE A 15 -25.70 2.72 -3.67
N LYS A 16 -26.47 1.73 -4.12
CA LYS A 16 -26.12 0.32 -3.98
C LYS A 16 -24.80 -0.01 -4.67
N HIS A 17 -24.61 0.43 -5.92
CA HIS A 17 -23.40 0.19 -6.68
C HIS A 17 -22.17 0.86 -6.05
N MET A 18 -22.29 2.13 -5.65
CA MET A 18 -21.20 2.87 -5.04
C MET A 18 -20.74 2.25 -3.71
N ASN A 19 -21.69 1.81 -2.87
CA ASN A 19 -21.36 1.15 -1.61
C ASN A 19 -20.75 -0.25 -1.81
N ALA A 20 -21.18 -0.99 -2.83
CA ALA A 20 -20.69 -2.34 -3.08
C ALA A 20 -19.31 -2.35 -3.75
N ASP A 21 -19.14 -1.55 -4.81
CA ASP A 21 -18.00 -1.68 -5.72
C ASP A 21 -17.00 -0.53 -5.59
N HIS A 22 -17.37 0.58 -4.93
CA HIS A 22 -16.56 1.80 -4.86
C HIS A 22 -16.37 2.32 -3.43
N ALA A 23 -16.44 1.44 -2.43
CA ALA A 23 -16.24 1.82 -1.02
C ALA A 23 -14.91 2.57 -0.77
N ASP A 24 -13.84 2.19 -1.48
CA ASP A 24 -12.55 2.89 -1.46
C ASP A 24 -12.67 4.34 -1.94
N SER A 25 -13.45 4.61 -3.00
CA SER A 25 -13.67 5.97 -3.49
C SER A 25 -14.43 6.81 -2.47
N LEU A 26 -15.49 6.26 -1.84
CA LEU A 26 -16.22 6.96 -0.79
C LEU A 26 -15.31 7.31 0.40
N PHE A 27 -14.43 6.39 0.76
CA PHE A 27 -13.40 6.60 1.77
C PHE A 27 -12.42 7.74 1.41
N TYR A 28 -12.00 7.85 0.15
CA TYR A 28 -11.14 8.95 -0.30
C TYR A 28 -11.90 10.28 -0.41
N TYR A 29 -13.18 10.28 -0.80
CA TYR A 29 -14.00 11.48 -0.86
C TYR A 29 -14.09 12.17 0.49
N LEU A 30 -14.38 11.40 1.54
CA LEU A 30 -14.48 11.95 2.89
C LEU A 30 -13.15 12.49 3.43
N GLN A 31 -12.05 11.85 3.10
CA GLN A 31 -10.72 12.37 3.49
C GLN A 31 -10.38 13.65 2.73
N HIS A 32 -10.69 13.72 1.44
CA HIS A 32 -10.32 14.86 0.61
C HIS A 32 -11.29 16.04 0.78
N PHE A 33 -12.58 15.84 0.53
CA PHE A 33 -13.57 16.91 0.51
C PHE A 33 -14.05 17.29 1.91
N CYS A 34 -14.16 16.33 2.84
CA CYS A 34 -14.56 16.60 4.23
C CYS A 34 -13.40 16.70 5.21
N LYS A 35 -12.14 16.56 4.73
CA LYS A 35 -10.90 16.63 5.55
C LYS A 35 -10.89 15.65 6.74
N LEU A 36 -11.62 14.53 6.63
CA LEU A 36 -11.63 13.51 7.68
C LEU A 36 -10.30 12.77 7.74
N SER A 37 -9.93 12.30 8.93
CA SER A 37 -8.82 11.37 9.07
C SER A 37 -9.16 10.02 8.45
N SER A 38 -8.13 9.24 8.07
CA SER A 38 -8.32 7.87 7.56
C SER A 38 -9.09 6.98 8.55
N ARG A 39 -9.00 7.24 9.86
CA ARG A 39 -9.79 6.49 10.84
C ARG A 39 -11.26 6.88 10.84
N ALA A 40 -11.57 8.18 10.73
CA ALA A 40 -12.94 8.68 10.75
C ALA A 40 -13.71 8.35 9.45
N ALA A 41 -13.01 8.32 8.31
CA ALA A 41 -13.62 7.98 7.02
C ALA A 41 -13.84 6.46 6.82
N TYR A 42 -13.17 5.61 7.61
CA TYR A 42 -13.19 4.17 7.40
C TYR A 42 -14.59 3.56 7.58
N GLY A 43 -15.02 2.76 6.59
CA GLY A 43 -16.31 2.08 6.61
C GLY A 43 -17.53 2.99 6.37
N ALA A 44 -17.31 4.23 5.91
CA ALA A 44 -18.41 5.11 5.57
C ALA A 44 -19.18 4.62 4.34
N THR A 45 -20.48 4.93 4.30
CA THR A 45 -21.38 4.55 3.21
C THR A 45 -22.08 5.78 2.63
N LEU A 46 -22.37 5.74 1.34
CA LEU A 46 -23.25 6.70 0.68
C LEU A 46 -24.69 6.41 1.11
N SER A 47 -25.34 7.40 1.70
CA SER A 47 -26.70 7.28 2.26
C SER A 47 -27.76 7.93 1.37
N SER A 48 -27.43 9.04 0.70
CA SER A 48 -28.30 9.67 -0.28
C SER A 48 -27.48 10.41 -1.33
N ILE A 49 -28.10 10.65 -2.49
CA ILE A 49 -27.53 11.43 -3.59
C ILE A 49 -28.62 12.29 -4.22
N SER A 50 -28.26 13.51 -4.59
CA SER A 50 -29.06 14.45 -5.37
C SER A 50 -28.28 14.89 -6.61
N LEU A 51 -28.90 15.70 -7.48
CA LEU A 51 -28.20 16.29 -8.63
C LEU A 51 -27.07 17.26 -8.21
N SER A 52 -27.10 17.80 -6.99
CA SER A 52 -26.14 18.80 -6.52
C SER A 52 -25.26 18.33 -5.36
N SER A 53 -25.50 17.16 -4.77
CA SER A 53 -24.74 16.71 -3.61
C SER A 53 -24.82 15.20 -3.36
N MET A 54 -23.81 14.66 -2.67
CA MET A 54 -23.78 13.32 -2.11
C MET A 54 -23.72 13.38 -0.58
N THR A 55 -24.50 12.53 0.10
CA THR A 55 -24.53 12.49 1.57
C THR A 55 -24.09 11.13 2.08
N PHE A 56 -23.11 11.14 2.98
CA PHE A 56 -22.43 9.98 3.52
C PHE A 56 -22.74 9.82 5.00
N LYS A 57 -22.72 8.57 5.46
CA LYS A 57 -22.80 8.23 6.88
C LYS A 57 -21.53 7.51 7.32
N THR A 58 -20.86 8.05 8.32
CA THR A 58 -19.69 7.43 8.96
C THR A 58 -20.13 6.43 10.03
N THR A 59 -19.21 5.58 10.47
CA THR A 59 -19.49 4.51 11.45
C THR A 59 -19.84 5.03 12.85
N ASP A 60 -19.43 6.27 13.18
CA ASP A 60 -19.85 6.99 14.39
C ASP A 60 -21.25 7.62 14.26
N GLY A 61 -21.94 7.38 13.15
CA GLY A 61 -23.31 7.84 12.90
C GLY A 61 -23.42 9.25 12.34
N LYS A 62 -22.31 10.00 12.20
CA LYS A 62 -22.33 11.36 11.64
C LYS A 62 -22.64 11.36 10.15
N THR A 63 -23.21 12.47 9.71
CA THR A 63 -23.58 12.71 8.32
C THR A 63 -22.69 13.78 7.72
N HIS A 64 -22.18 13.51 6.52
CA HIS A 64 -21.32 14.42 5.77
C HIS A 64 -21.90 14.63 4.38
N THR A 65 -22.00 15.87 3.93
CA THR A 65 -22.52 16.20 2.59
C THR A 65 -21.41 16.84 1.76
N ILE A 66 -21.21 16.31 0.55
CA ILE A 66 -20.23 16.82 -0.41
C ILE A 66 -21.03 17.42 -1.59
N PRO A 67 -20.88 18.72 -1.90
CA PRO A 67 -21.49 19.31 -3.07
C PRO A 67 -20.83 18.76 -4.36
N LEU A 68 -21.63 18.61 -5.41
CA LEU A 68 -21.16 18.23 -6.74
C LEU A 68 -20.88 19.50 -7.52
N GLU A 69 -19.62 19.69 -7.91
CA GLU A 69 -19.18 20.86 -8.67
C GLU A 69 -18.60 20.43 -10.03
N PRO A 70 -19.20 20.89 -11.15
CA PRO A 70 -20.54 21.48 -11.26
C PRO A 70 -21.67 20.48 -10.90
N PRO A 71 -22.86 20.97 -10.53
CA PRO A 71 -24.04 20.12 -10.34
C PRO A 71 -24.38 19.32 -11.60
N MET A 72 -24.92 18.12 -11.40
CA MET A 72 -25.40 17.27 -12.49
C MET A 72 -26.69 17.83 -13.08
N LYS A 73 -26.86 17.72 -14.40
CA LYS A 73 -28.12 18.07 -15.08
C LYS A 73 -29.11 16.91 -15.09
N SER A 74 -28.60 15.68 -15.06
CA SER A 74 -29.40 14.46 -15.06
C SER A 74 -28.63 13.28 -14.47
N TRP A 75 -29.33 12.20 -14.12
CA TRP A 75 -28.72 11.00 -13.54
C TRP A 75 -27.76 10.25 -14.47
N SER A 76 -27.79 10.51 -15.79
CA SER A 76 -26.81 9.94 -16.72
C SER A 76 -25.39 10.48 -16.47
N GLU A 77 -25.25 11.65 -15.85
CA GLU A 77 -23.95 12.26 -15.52
C GLU A 77 -23.33 11.69 -14.23
N ALA A 78 -24.06 10.90 -13.44
CA ALA A 78 -23.63 10.42 -12.13
C ALA A 78 -22.33 9.61 -12.18
N ARG A 79 -22.16 8.79 -13.22
CA ARG A 79 -20.93 8.02 -13.43
C ARG A 79 -19.75 8.94 -13.68
N THR A 80 -19.88 9.86 -14.64
CA THR A 80 -18.82 10.81 -15.01
C THR A 80 -18.42 11.65 -13.80
N ARG A 81 -19.40 12.19 -13.07
CA ARG A 81 -19.17 13.00 -11.87
C ARG A 81 -18.43 12.22 -10.79
N SER A 82 -18.82 10.96 -10.55
CA SER A 82 -18.14 10.11 -9.57
C SER A 82 -16.69 9.80 -9.99
N VAL A 83 -16.44 9.52 -11.27
CA VAL A 83 -15.07 9.27 -11.77
C VAL A 83 -14.18 10.51 -11.62
N GLU A 84 -14.72 11.70 -11.90
CA GLU A 84 -14.00 12.97 -11.72
C GLU A 84 -13.63 13.20 -10.25
N MET A 85 -14.59 13.02 -9.33
CA MET A 85 -14.35 13.14 -7.89
C MET A 85 -13.32 12.12 -7.37
N ASP A 86 -13.33 10.89 -7.86
CA ASP A 86 -12.33 9.86 -7.51
C ASP A 86 -10.94 10.24 -7.98
N ARG A 87 -10.83 10.73 -9.22
CA ARG A 87 -9.55 11.21 -9.76
C ARG A 87 -9.00 12.37 -8.92
N GLU A 88 -9.85 13.35 -8.59
CA GLU A 88 -9.46 14.50 -7.78
C GLU A 88 -9.02 14.09 -6.37
N ALA A 89 -9.86 13.31 -5.66
CA ALA A 89 -9.57 12.87 -4.31
C ALA A 89 -8.27 12.05 -4.24
N ARG A 90 -8.08 11.11 -5.19
CA ARG A 90 -6.85 10.31 -5.26
C ARG A 90 -5.62 11.16 -5.55
N SER A 91 -5.72 12.09 -6.51
CA SER A 91 -4.62 13.00 -6.84
C SER A 91 -4.20 13.82 -5.62
N ALA A 92 -5.18 14.37 -4.89
CA ALA A 92 -4.90 15.19 -3.71
C ALA A 92 -4.35 14.40 -2.51
N LEU A 93 -4.64 13.10 -2.42
CA LEU A 93 -4.16 12.22 -1.36
C LEU A 93 -2.88 11.44 -1.72
N ASP A 94 -2.33 11.66 -2.92
CA ASP A 94 -1.23 10.88 -3.52
C ASP A 94 -1.50 9.37 -3.50
N ILE A 95 -2.72 8.99 -3.91
CA ILE A 95 -3.16 7.60 -4.02
C ILE A 95 -3.23 7.20 -5.49
N SER A 96 -2.65 6.05 -5.82
CA SER A 96 -2.73 5.48 -7.16
C SER A 96 -4.06 4.76 -7.37
N SER A 97 -4.56 4.76 -8.61
CA SER A 97 -5.61 3.84 -9.05
C SER A 97 -5.11 2.39 -9.14
N ILE A 98 -3.79 2.18 -9.26
CA ILE A 98 -3.16 0.87 -9.26
C ILE A 98 -3.05 0.35 -7.84
N ARG A 99 -3.66 -0.81 -7.58
CA ARG A 99 -3.74 -1.45 -6.27
C ARG A 99 -2.74 -2.60 -6.16
N ILE A 100 -2.05 -2.67 -5.03
CA ILE A 100 -1.29 -3.85 -4.65
C ILE A 100 -2.10 -4.61 -3.60
N THR A 101 -2.67 -5.75 -4.01
CA THR A 101 -3.54 -6.59 -3.18
C THR A 101 -2.85 -7.89 -2.74
N GLU A 102 -1.68 -8.17 -3.28
CA GLU A 102 -0.95 -9.42 -3.06
C GLU A 102 0.53 -9.16 -2.83
N TYR A 103 1.18 -10.13 -2.19
CA TYR A 103 2.64 -10.14 -2.04
C TYR A 103 3.24 -11.05 -3.11
N GLU A 104 4.24 -10.54 -3.81
CA GLU A 104 5.05 -11.32 -4.73
C GLU A 104 6.36 -11.72 -4.04
N PRO A 105 6.63 -13.02 -3.78
CA PRO A 105 7.91 -13.45 -3.23
C PRO A 105 9.05 -13.34 -4.25
N PRO A 106 10.32 -13.34 -3.81
CA PRO A 106 11.47 -13.47 -4.71
C PRO A 106 11.39 -14.81 -5.45
N ARG A 107 11.33 -14.75 -6.79
CA ARG A 107 11.19 -15.95 -7.65
C ARG A 107 12.30 -16.10 -8.68
N LYS A 108 12.92 -15.00 -9.09
CA LYS A 108 14.04 -15.07 -10.05
C LYS A 108 15.29 -15.59 -9.32
N PRO A 109 16.15 -16.40 -9.95
CA PRO A 109 17.35 -16.95 -9.31
C PRO A 109 18.19 -15.89 -8.59
N VAL A 110 18.41 -14.75 -9.24
CA VAL A 110 19.14 -13.60 -8.65
C VAL A 110 18.46 -13.08 -7.38
N GLN A 111 17.13 -12.98 -7.35
CA GLN A 111 16.39 -12.52 -6.17
C GLN A 111 16.49 -13.52 -5.02
N VAL A 112 16.40 -14.82 -5.32
CA VAL A 112 16.50 -15.89 -4.33
C VAL A 112 17.90 -15.92 -3.71
N ILE A 113 18.94 -15.81 -4.55
CA ILE A 113 20.34 -15.76 -4.09
C ILE A 113 20.58 -14.54 -3.21
N LEU A 114 20.15 -13.35 -3.65
CA LEU A 114 20.28 -12.12 -2.85
C LEU A 114 19.54 -12.22 -1.52
N PHE A 115 18.32 -12.73 -1.53
CA PHE A 115 17.53 -12.96 -0.31
C PHE A 115 18.26 -13.89 0.65
N ALA A 116 18.84 -14.99 0.16
CA ALA A 116 19.60 -15.93 0.96
C ALA A 116 20.87 -15.29 1.56
N ILE A 117 21.64 -14.55 0.76
CA ILE A 117 22.86 -13.84 1.22
C ILE A 117 22.51 -12.83 2.32
N LEU A 118 21.46 -12.02 2.12
CA LEU A 118 21.06 -11.00 3.09
C LEU A 118 20.46 -11.62 4.36
N THR A 119 19.75 -12.75 4.23
CA THR A 119 19.32 -13.55 5.39
C THR A 119 20.52 -14.06 6.19
N LEU A 120 21.54 -14.63 5.52
CA LEU A 120 22.77 -15.07 6.19
C LEU A 120 23.52 -13.91 6.85
N THR A 121 23.47 -12.72 6.24
CA THR A 121 24.06 -11.49 6.78
C THR A 121 23.34 -11.05 8.06
N TRP A 122 21.99 -11.08 8.08
CA TRP A 122 21.21 -10.86 9.30
C TRP A 122 21.56 -11.86 10.39
N LEU A 123 21.65 -13.16 10.06
CA LEU A 123 22.05 -14.19 11.02
C LEU A 123 23.46 -13.93 11.55
N ALA A 124 24.41 -13.55 10.70
CA ALA A 124 25.75 -13.16 11.14
C ALA A 124 25.71 -11.97 12.11
N CYS A 125 24.93 -10.94 11.82
CA CYS A 125 24.75 -9.78 12.71
C CYS A 125 24.10 -10.16 14.05
N ILE A 126 23.10 -11.04 14.05
CA ILE A 126 22.38 -11.46 15.27
C ILE A 126 23.26 -12.37 16.13
N PHE A 127 23.94 -13.33 15.51
CA PHE A 127 24.67 -14.38 16.21
C PHE A 127 26.17 -14.09 16.40
N GLN A 128 26.66 -12.91 16.03
CA GLN A 128 28.08 -12.54 16.14
C GLN A 128 28.67 -12.74 17.55
N SER A 129 27.88 -12.59 18.61
CA SER A 129 28.32 -12.81 20.00
C SER A 129 28.58 -14.28 20.34
N PHE A 130 28.07 -15.23 19.54
CA PHE A 130 28.29 -16.68 19.70
C PHE A 130 29.45 -17.21 18.86
N VAL A 131 30.07 -16.34 18.03
CA VAL A 131 31.25 -16.66 17.23
C VAL A 131 32.49 -16.46 18.12
N VAL A 132 32.77 -17.45 18.97
CA VAL A 132 33.89 -17.46 19.92
C VAL A 132 34.87 -18.58 19.59
N PRO A 133 36.19 -18.44 19.87
CA PRO A 133 37.18 -19.46 19.58
C PRO A 133 36.76 -20.86 20.09
N GLY A 134 36.87 -21.87 19.22
CA GLY A 134 36.48 -23.25 19.52
C GLY A 134 35.02 -23.59 19.18
N SER A 135 34.13 -22.61 19.01
CA SER A 135 32.73 -22.87 18.61
C SER A 135 32.60 -23.32 17.16
N LEU A 136 31.50 -24.02 16.83
CA LEU A 136 31.21 -24.40 15.44
C LEU A 136 31.09 -23.17 14.53
N LEU A 137 30.45 -22.10 15.00
CA LEU A 137 30.30 -20.86 14.24
C LEU A 137 31.64 -20.18 13.97
N TYR A 138 32.59 -20.24 14.90
CA TYR A 138 33.95 -19.72 14.70
C TYR A 138 34.72 -20.52 13.66
N LYS A 139 34.58 -21.86 13.65
CA LYS A 139 35.16 -22.71 12.59
C LYS A 139 34.57 -22.39 11.22
N ILE A 140 33.25 -22.20 11.14
CA ILE A 140 32.56 -21.79 9.89
C ILE A 140 33.04 -20.41 9.44
N ALA A 141 33.14 -19.45 10.35
CA ALA A 141 33.68 -18.12 10.06
C ALA A 141 35.15 -18.17 9.58
N GLY A 142 35.90 -19.21 9.95
CA GLY A 142 37.26 -19.45 9.48
C GLY A 142 37.41 -19.63 7.96
N PHE A 143 36.33 -19.99 7.24
CA PHE A 143 36.34 -20.05 5.78
C PHE A 143 36.27 -18.67 5.10
N TYR A 144 36.01 -17.60 5.87
CA TYR A 144 36.01 -16.24 5.34
C TYR A 144 37.44 -15.82 4.92
N PRO A 145 37.61 -15.07 3.82
CA PRO A 145 38.91 -14.53 3.45
C PRO A 145 39.53 -13.68 4.58
N GLY A 146 40.67 -14.10 5.11
CA GLY A 146 41.30 -13.48 6.30
C GLY A 146 40.88 -14.09 7.65
N GLY A 147 40.09 -15.16 7.64
CA GLY A 147 39.74 -15.96 8.81
C GLY A 147 38.60 -15.37 9.66
N ALA A 148 38.32 -16.04 10.77
CA ALA A 148 37.20 -15.74 11.66
C ALA A 148 37.30 -14.35 12.32
N GLU A 149 38.52 -13.90 12.64
CA GLU A 149 38.74 -12.58 13.24
C GLU A 149 38.41 -11.45 12.26
N MET A 150 38.81 -11.58 10.99
CA MET A 150 38.45 -10.61 9.95
C MET A 150 36.94 -10.60 9.73
N PHE A 151 36.30 -11.77 9.67
CA PHE A 151 34.84 -11.88 9.57
C PHE A 151 34.14 -11.12 10.71
N LEU A 152 34.55 -11.37 11.96
CA LEU A 152 33.97 -10.71 13.14
C LEU A 152 34.18 -9.20 13.11
N TRP A 153 35.36 -8.72 12.72
CA TRP A 153 35.63 -7.30 12.56
C TRP A 153 34.69 -6.65 11.54
N VAL A 154 34.54 -7.28 10.37
CA VAL A 154 33.67 -6.83 9.28
C VAL A 154 32.21 -6.78 9.74
N VAL A 155 31.69 -7.86 10.33
CA VAL A 155 30.30 -7.94 10.81
C VAL A 155 30.03 -6.89 11.89
N ARG A 156 30.89 -6.77 12.91
CA ARG A 156 30.75 -5.78 14.00
C ARG A 156 30.73 -4.35 13.48
N LYS A 157 31.60 -4.03 12.52
CA LYS A 157 31.67 -2.69 11.93
C LYS A 157 30.45 -2.36 11.08
N MET A 158 29.89 -3.33 10.33
CA MET A 158 28.75 -3.06 9.45
C MET A 158 27.39 -3.13 10.15
N THR A 159 27.28 -3.85 11.28
CA THR A 159 25.98 -4.26 11.88
C THR A 159 25.00 -3.08 12.02
N TRP A 160 25.41 -2.00 12.68
CA TRP A 160 24.52 -0.87 12.95
C TRP A 160 24.13 -0.11 11.69
N THR A 161 25.07 0.06 10.75
CA THR A 161 24.80 0.67 9.45
C THR A 161 23.81 -0.16 8.64
N PHE A 162 23.99 -1.48 8.62
CA PHE A 162 23.13 -2.42 7.91
C PHE A 162 21.70 -2.42 8.47
N ILE A 163 21.55 -2.51 9.79
CA ILE A 163 20.25 -2.42 10.47
C ILE A 163 19.56 -1.08 10.17
N GLY A 164 20.30 0.03 10.32
CA GLY A 164 19.77 1.37 10.08
C GLY A 164 19.28 1.55 8.65
N LEU A 165 20.07 1.09 7.67
CA LEU A 165 19.71 1.16 6.26
C LEU A 165 18.41 0.39 5.97
N HIS A 166 18.30 -0.85 6.43
CA HIS A 166 17.12 -1.68 6.17
C HIS A 166 15.85 -1.15 6.86
N ILE A 167 15.98 -0.54 8.05
CA ILE A 167 14.86 0.16 8.71
C ILE A 167 14.40 1.37 7.87
N VAL A 168 15.35 2.18 7.40
CA VAL A 168 15.04 3.35 6.55
C VAL A 168 14.38 2.90 5.25
N GLU A 169 14.92 1.90 4.57
CA GLU A 169 14.34 1.34 3.35
C GLU A 169 12.92 0.82 3.59
N THR A 170 12.70 0.09 4.68
CA THR A 170 11.38 -0.43 5.05
C THR A 170 10.38 0.70 5.31
N PHE A 171 10.80 1.76 5.99
CA PHE A 171 9.98 2.96 6.20
C PHE A 171 9.64 3.66 4.88
N LEU A 172 10.63 3.81 3.99
CA LEU A 172 10.43 4.41 2.68
C LEU A 172 9.52 3.56 1.79
N LEU A 173 9.62 2.23 1.85
CA LEU A 173 8.75 1.32 1.10
C LEU A 173 7.30 1.52 1.49
N ASP A 174 7.03 1.61 2.80
CA ASP A 174 5.68 1.88 3.32
C ASP A 174 5.15 3.22 2.81
N ARG A 175 5.95 4.29 2.94
CA ARG A 175 5.52 5.66 2.66
C ARG A 175 5.38 5.95 1.16
N LEU A 176 6.29 5.44 0.35
CA LEU A 176 6.41 5.79 -1.07
C LEU A 176 5.72 4.80 -2.00
N ARG A 177 5.45 3.56 -1.54
CA ARG A 177 4.85 2.51 -2.37
C ARG A 177 3.59 1.91 -1.73
N LEU A 178 3.71 1.26 -0.58
CA LEU A 178 2.60 0.47 -0.02
C LEU A 178 1.36 1.33 0.25
N ARG A 179 1.52 2.47 0.93
CA ARG A 179 0.41 3.39 1.20
C ARG A 179 -0.20 3.95 -0.09
N LYS A 180 0.64 4.38 -1.03
CA LYS A 180 0.21 4.98 -2.31
C LYS A 180 -0.60 3.99 -3.16
N HIS A 181 -0.24 2.72 -3.13
CA HIS A 181 -0.96 1.63 -3.81
C HIS A 181 -1.97 0.93 -2.87
N GLY A 182 -2.28 1.60 -1.75
CA GLY A 182 -3.14 1.28 -0.62
C GLY A 182 -3.19 -0.15 -0.12
N VAL A 183 -2.00 -0.72 0.04
CA VAL A 183 -1.76 -1.76 1.02
C VAL A 183 -2.02 -1.18 2.41
N VAL A 184 -3.01 -1.72 3.11
CA VAL A 184 -3.39 -1.26 4.45
C VAL A 184 -2.40 -1.78 5.47
N ARG A 185 -1.85 -0.89 6.31
CA ARG A 185 -0.89 -1.23 7.37
C ARG A 185 -1.47 -2.29 8.32
N GLY A 186 -0.62 -3.23 8.73
CA GLY A 186 -1.00 -4.32 9.64
C GLY A 186 -1.70 -5.51 8.98
N THR A 187 -2.09 -5.42 7.70
CA THR A 187 -2.60 -6.58 6.96
C THR A 187 -1.49 -7.60 6.70
N ALA A 188 -1.86 -8.85 6.40
CA ALA A 188 -0.90 -9.90 6.05
C ALA A 188 -0.05 -9.52 4.82
N VAL A 189 -0.63 -8.85 3.83
CA VAL A 189 0.10 -8.37 2.64
C VAL A 189 1.13 -7.33 3.02
N TRP A 190 0.75 -6.39 3.90
CA TRP A 190 1.68 -5.38 4.42
C TRP A 190 2.85 -6.02 5.15
N TRP A 191 2.59 -6.93 6.09
CA TRP A 191 3.65 -7.61 6.85
C TRP A 191 4.58 -8.42 5.96
N LYS A 192 4.07 -9.07 4.90
CA LYS A 192 4.92 -9.79 3.94
C LYS A 192 5.86 -8.84 3.20
N TRP A 193 5.36 -7.70 2.71
CA TRP A 193 6.20 -6.70 2.06
C TRP A 193 7.23 -6.07 3.00
N ILE A 194 6.81 -5.71 4.22
CA ILE A 194 7.67 -5.12 5.24
C ILE A 194 8.75 -6.09 5.70
N GLY A 195 8.38 -7.33 6.02
CA GLY A 195 9.33 -8.37 6.42
C GLY A 195 10.31 -8.71 5.31
N SER A 196 9.83 -8.75 4.06
CA SER A 196 10.72 -8.92 2.90
C SER A 196 11.70 -7.76 2.79
N CYS A 197 11.23 -6.51 2.79
CA CYS A 197 12.10 -5.34 2.71
C CYS A 197 13.12 -5.26 3.85
N LEU A 198 12.74 -5.66 5.06
CA LEU A 198 13.66 -5.69 6.18
C LEU A 198 14.81 -6.68 5.94
N ILE A 199 14.56 -7.78 5.23
CA ILE A 199 15.59 -8.78 4.89
C ILE A 199 16.43 -8.32 3.69
N GLU A 200 15.79 -8.00 2.57
CA GLU A 200 16.46 -7.81 1.27
C GLU A 200 16.67 -6.34 0.85
N GLY A 201 16.16 -5.38 1.62
CA GLY A 201 16.35 -3.96 1.40
C GLY A 201 15.83 -3.49 0.03
N PHE A 202 16.65 -2.72 -0.68
CA PHE A 202 16.34 -2.19 -2.02
C PHE A 202 15.88 -3.23 -3.06
N ALA A 203 16.30 -4.50 -2.97
CA ALA A 203 15.81 -5.53 -3.90
C ALA A 203 14.28 -5.72 -3.81
N CYS A 204 13.69 -5.45 -2.64
CA CYS A 204 12.24 -5.43 -2.45
C CYS A 204 11.58 -4.29 -3.24
N PHE A 205 12.22 -3.12 -3.34
CA PHE A 205 11.72 -1.97 -4.12
C PHE A 205 11.65 -2.31 -5.60
N GLN A 206 12.70 -2.91 -6.15
CA GLN A 206 12.72 -3.34 -7.55
C GLN A 206 11.59 -4.31 -7.85
N ARG A 207 11.26 -5.20 -6.90
CA ARG A 207 10.19 -6.17 -7.08
C ARG A 207 8.81 -5.51 -7.05
N ILE A 208 8.51 -4.66 -6.07
CA ILE A 208 7.21 -3.98 -6.03
C ILE A 208 7.04 -3.04 -7.22
N ASP A 209 8.10 -2.37 -7.67
CA ASP A 209 8.04 -1.48 -8.84
C ASP A 209 7.75 -2.27 -10.12
N ALA A 210 8.31 -3.48 -10.25
CA ALA A 210 7.95 -4.38 -11.34
C ALA A 210 6.47 -4.83 -11.26
N THR A 211 5.96 -5.13 -10.06
CA THR A 211 4.53 -5.46 -9.87
C THR A 211 3.63 -4.29 -10.27
N ILE A 212 3.97 -3.07 -9.83
CA ILE A 212 3.22 -1.85 -10.16
C ILE A 212 3.24 -1.61 -11.67
N ALA A 213 4.40 -1.71 -12.31
CA ALA A 213 4.54 -1.54 -13.76
C ALA A 213 3.70 -2.56 -14.54
N ARG A 214 3.69 -3.82 -14.09
CA ARG A 214 2.86 -4.89 -14.69
C ARG A 214 1.37 -4.57 -14.57
N LYS A 215 0.88 -4.26 -13.37
CA LYS A 215 -0.54 -3.93 -13.13
C LYS A 215 -0.96 -2.65 -13.87
N THR A 216 -0.05 -1.69 -14.03
CA THR A 216 -0.29 -0.48 -14.82
C THR A 216 -0.55 -0.83 -16.29
N LYS A 217 0.31 -1.66 -16.89
CA LYS A 217 0.13 -2.13 -18.27
C LYS A 217 -1.14 -2.95 -18.45
N GLU A 218 -1.49 -3.80 -17.48
CA GLU A 218 -2.75 -4.56 -17.49
C GLU A 218 -3.97 -3.62 -17.48
N ALA A 219 -3.95 -2.57 -16.64
CA ALA A 219 -5.01 -1.57 -16.56
C ALA A 219 -5.13 -0.69 -17.81
N GLU A 220 -4.02 -0.38 -18.49
CA GLU A 220 -4.03 0.33 -19.77
C GLU A 220 -4.62 -0.51 -20.89
N LYS A 221 -4.25 -1.80 -20.97
CA LYS A 221 -4.81 -2.72 -21.97
C LYS A 221 -6.31 -2.93 -21.80
N ALA A 222 -6.82 -2.96 -20.58
CA ALA A 222 -8.26 -3.10 -20.33
C ALA A 222 -9.11 -1.89 -20.73
N LYS A 223 -8.48 -0.75 -21.07
CA LYS A 223 -9.17 0.46 -21.56
C LYS A 223 -9.31 0.50 -23.08
N HIS A 224 -8.59 -0.36 -23.80
CA HIS A 224 -8.63 -0.49 -25.26
C HIS A 224 -9.42 -1.73 -25.66
#